data_AF-A0A5M9N7U1-F1
#
_entry.id   AF-A0A5M9N7U1-F1
#
_cell.length_a   1.000
_cell.length_b   1.000
_cell.length_c   1.000
_cell.angle_alpha   90.00
_cell.angle_beta   90.00
_cell.angle_gamma   90.00
#
_symmetry.space_group_name_H-M   'P 1'
#
loop_
_entity.id
_entity.type
_entity.pdbx_description
1 polymer ?
#
loop_
_entity_poly.entity_id
_entity_poly.type
_entity_poly.pdbx_seq_one_letter_code
_entity_poly.pdbx_strand_id
1 'polypeptide(L)' 'MPKDRNLVNFSEEYELNNRLKRNNKRQTEENRQKLKNIGDKAKKQLNKTRLTHEELDNAIERNQDKLD' A
#
# COMPACT_ATOMS: atom_id res chain seq x y z
N MET A 1 6.70 10.50 15.67
CA MET A 1 6.81 10.41 14.19
C MET A 1 7.31 9.01 13.84
N PRO A 2 6.74 8.32 12.83
CA PRO A 2 7.32 7.10 12.30
C PRO A 2 8.75 7.36 11.80
N LYS A 3 9.66 6.38 11.94
CA LYS A 3 10.98 6.45 11.28
C LYS A 3 10.77 6.34 9.77
N ASP A 4 11.55 7.05 8.96
CA ASP A 4 11.39 7.06 7.49
C ASP A 4 11.37 5.65 6.89
N ARG A 5 12.18 4.73 7.44
CA ARG A 5 12.21 3.30 7.05
C ARG A 5 10.90 2.53 7.24
N ASN A 6 9.94 3.10 7.97
CA ASN A 6 8.63 2.48 8.21
C ASN A 6 7.55 3.02 7.27
N LEU A 7 7.85 4.04 6.48
CA LEU A 7 6.90 4.70 5.59
C LEU A 7 6.96 4.09 4.19
N VAL A 8 5.80 3.92 3.57
CA VAL A 8 5.71 3.40 2.20
C VAL A 8 6.19 4.47 1.21
N ASN A 9 7.09 4.09 0.30
CA ASN A 9 7.41 4.89 -0.88
C ASN A 9 6.54 4.45 -2.08
N PHE A 10 5.50 5.22 -2.38
CA PHE A 10 4.58 4.93 -3.49
C PHE A 10 5.18 5.21 -4.89
N SER A 11 6.35 5.86 -4.96
CA SER A 11 7.05 6.14 -6.21
C SER A 11 7.99 5.00 -6.63
N GLU A 12 8.27 4.05 -5.73
CA GLU A 12 9.16 2.92 -6.00
C GLU A 12 8.38 1.64 -6.30
N GLU A 13 8.51 1.10 -7.51
CA GLU A 13 7.86 -0.15 -7.89
C GLU A 13 8.31 -1.33 -7.03
N TYR A 14 9.59 -1.37 -6.63
CA TYR A 14 10.13 -2.41 -5.75
C TYR A 14 9.40 -2.43 -4.39
N GLU A 15 9.14 -1.25 -3.82
CA GLU A 15 8.41 -1.11 -2.56
C GLU A 15 6.95 -1.58 -2.72
N LEU A 16 6.26 -1.17 -3.79
CA LEU A 16 4.90 -1.62 -4.08
C LEU A 16 4.82 -3.14 -4.29
N ASN A 17 5.77 -3.69 -5.03
CA ASN A 17 5.89 -5.12 -5.25
C ASN A 17 6.12 -5.89 -3.95
N ASN A 18 6.94 -5.36 -3.04
CA ASN A 18 7.14 -5.95 -1.71
C ASN A 18 5.85 -5.94 -0.88
N ARG A 19 5.06 -4.86 -0.92
CA ARG A 19 3.75 -4.81 -0.24
C ARG A 19 2.77 -5.80 -0.83
N LEU A 20 2.66 -5.88 -2.16
CA LEU A 20 1.80 -6.85 -2.83
C LEU A 20 2.19 -8.29 -2.44
N LYS A 21 3.49 -8.62 -2.52
CA LYS A 21 4.01 -9.94 -2.14
C LYS A 21 3.71 -10.29 -0.68
N ARG A 22 3.92 -9.36 0.25
CA ARG A 22 3.62 -9.57 1.69
C ARG A 22 2.14 -9.85 1.95
N ASN A 23 1.26 -9.32 1.11
CA ASN A 23 -0.19 -9.52 1.20
C ASN A 23 -0.70 -10.63 0.26
N ASN A 24 0.19 -11.49 -0.23
CA ASN A 24 -0.12 -12.60 -1.15
C ASN A 24 -0.84 -12.17 -2.43
N LYS A 25 -0.51 -10.98 -2.95
CA LYS A 25 -1.05 -10.42 -4.20
C LYS A 25 -0.03 -10.48 -5.32
N ARG A 26 -0.51 -10.58 -6.56
CA ARG A 26 0.35 -10.62 -7.75
C ARG A 26 1.03 -9.28 -7.96
N GLN A 27 2.30 -9.30 -8.39
CA GLN A 27 3.13 -8.11 -8.62
C GLN A 27 2.95 -7.53 -10.04
N THR A 28 1.70 -7.33 -10.46
CA THR A 28 1.35 -6.78 -11.78
C THR A 28 1.29 -5.24 -11.75
N GLU A 29 1.40 -4.61 -12.92
CA GLU A 29 1.23 -3.15 -13.03
C GLU A 29 -0.16 -2.70 -12.57
N GLU A 30 -1.19 -3.47 -12.94
CA GLU A 30 -2.55 -3.21 -12.51
C GLU A 30 -2.68 -3.25 -10.98
N ASN A 31 -2.11 -4.25 -10.31
CA ASN A 31 -2.14 -4.35 -8.86
C ASN A 31 -1.33 -3.23 -8.18
N ARG A 32 -0.22 -2.77 -8.79
CA ARG A 32 0.51 -1.58 -8.28
C ARG A 32 -0.35 -0.32 -8.37
N GLN A 33 -1.08 -0.12 -9.46
CA GLN A 33 -1.97 1.03 -9.61
C GLN A 33 -3.17 0.97 -8.65
N LYS A 34 -3.78 -0.22 -8.51
CA LYS A 34 -4.82 -0.49 -7.50
C LYS A 34 -4.31 -0.21 -6.09
N LEU A 35 -3.08 -0.62 -5.78
CA LEU A 35 -2.44 -0.38 -4.48
C LEU A 35 -2.23 1.11 -4.20
N LYS A 36 -1.79 1.91 -5.18
CA LYS A 36 -1.70 3.39 -5.04
C LYS A 36 -3.07 3.99 -4.71
N ASN A 37 -4.12 3.55 -5.42
CA ASN A 37 -5.49 4.01 -5.17
C ASN A 37 -6.01 3.63 -3.77
N ILE A 38 -5.67 2.43 -3.28
CA ILE A 38 -5.98 1.99 -1.91
C ILE A 38 -5.23 2.87 -0.90
N GLY A 39 -3.95 3.12 -1.13
CA GLY A 39 -3.13 4.00 -0.28
C GLY A 39 -3.70 5.41 -0.18
N ASP A 40 -4.13 6.01 -1.29
CA ASP A 40 -4.70 7.37 -1.26
C ASP A 40 -6.05 7.43 -0.55
N LYS A 41 -6.86 6.37 -0.63
CA LYS A 41 -8.09 6.26 0.18
C LYS A 41 -7.77 6.11 1.66
N ALA A 42 -6.81 5.28 2.02
CA ALA A 42 -6.39 5.08 3.41
C ALA A 42 -5.81 6.36 4.03
N LYS A 43 -5.00 7.13 3.29
CA LYS A 43 -4.52 8.47 3.71
C LYS A 43 -5.67 9.40 4.08
N LYS A 44 -6.70 9.48 3.24
CA LYS A 44 -7.90 10.31 3.49
C LYS A 44 -8.68 9.83 4.71
N GLN A 45 -8.87 8.53 4.86
CA GLN A 45 -9.59 7.94 5.99
C GLN A 45 -8.87 8.16 7.34
N LEU A 46 -7.54 8.09 7.34
CA LEU A 46 -6.71 8.27 8.53
C LEU A 46 -6.34 9.73 8.79
N ASN A 47 -6.72 10.65 7.89
CA ASN A 47 -6.31 12.05 7.88
C ASN A 47 -4.77 12.22 7.93
N LYS A 48 -4.06 11.49 7.07
CA LYS A 48 -2.58 11.46 6.99
C LYS A 48 -2.08 11.74 5.57
N THR A 49 -0.88 12.32 5.47
CA THR A 49 -0.19 12.54 4.19
C THR A 49 0.70 11.37 3.78
N ARG A 50 1.17 10.59 4.76
CA ARG A 50 2.05 9.42 4.56
C ARG A 50 1.49 8.22 5.32
N LEU A 51 1.69 7.03 4.77
CA LEU A 51 1.31 5.77 5.41
C LEU A 51 2.56 5.00 5.82
N THR A 52 2.46 4.33 6.96
CA THR A 52 3.38 3.27 7.34
C THR A 52 3.09 1.99 6.54
N HIS A 53 4.06 1.07 6.51
CA HIS A 53 3.85 -0.26 5.90
C HIS A 53 2.63 -0.97 6.50
N GLU A 54 2.47 -0.95 7.81
CA GLU A 54 1.38 -1.60 8.53
C GLU A 54 0.01 -1.00 8.19
N GLU A 55 -0.09 0.33 8.10
CA GLU A 55 -1.34 0.98 7.70
C GLU A 55 -1.75 0.64 6.26
N LEU A 56 -0.77 0.50 5.37
CA LEU A 56 -1.05 0.06 4.00
C LEU A 56 -1.42 -1.42 3.94
N ASP A 57 -0.73 -2.29 4.69
CA ASP A 57 -1.06 -3.72 4.78
C ASP A 57 -2.50 -3.91 5.30
N ASN A 58 -2.86 -3.21 6.38
CA ASN A 58 -4.25 -3.17 6.89
C ASN A 58 -5.26 -2.67 5.85
N ALA A 59 -4.90 -1.68 5.03
CA ALA A 59 -5.76 -1.18 3.98
C ALA A 59 -5.92 -2.20 2.82
N ILE A 60 -4.87 -2.96 2.50
CA ILE A 60 -4.92 -4.05 1.53
C ILE A 60 -5.84 -5.17 2.03
N GLU A 61 -5.72 -5.56 3.31
CA GLU A 61 -6.57 -6.58 3.92
C GLU A 61 -8.07 -6.24 3.81
N ARG A 62 -8.43 -4.97 3.98
CA ARG A 62 -9.81 -4.48 3.82
C ARG A 62 -10.29 -4.38 2.37
N ASN A 63 -9.40 -4.55 1.39
CA ASN A 63 -9.66 -4.40 -0.04
C ASN A 63 -9.11 -5.61 -0.83
N GLN A 64 -9.04 -6.79 -0.21
CA GLN A 64 -8.44 -7.98 -0.82
C GLN A 64 -9.14 -8.40 -2.12
N ASP A 65 -10.43 -8.11 -2.25
CA ASP A 65 -11.28 -8.34 -3.43
C ASP A 65 -10.88 -7.47 -4.64
N LYS A 66 -10.11 -6.39 -4.42
CA LYS A 66 -9.70 -5.47 -5.48
C LYS A 66 -8.36 -5.82 -6.10
N LEU A 67 -7.60 -6.73 -5.47
CA LEU A 67 -6.26 -7.12 -5.88
C LEU A 67 -6.22 -8.61 -6.18
N ASP A 68 -5.68 -8.97 -7.34
CA ASP A 68 -5.56 -10.34 -7.83
C ASP A 68 -4.38 -11.10 -7.21
#